data_AF-A0A4Y2RI51-F1
#
_entry.id   AF-A0A4Y2RI51-F1
#
_cell.length_a   1.000
_cell.length_b   1.000
_cell.length_c   1.000
_cell.angle_alpha   90.00
_cell.angle_beta   90.00
_cell.angle_gamma   90.00
#
_symmetry.space_group_name_H-M   'P 1'
#
loop_
_entity.id
_entity.type
_entity.pdbx_description
1 polymer ?
#
loop_
_entity_poly.entity_id
_entity_poly.type
_entity_poly.pdbx_seq_one_letter_code
_entity_poly.pdbx_strand_id
1 'polypeptide(L)' 'VLSIIKLNEDDTTSSSRIFIKILFQELCEYMGLPKLNERVKDVTLQEAFEGLFPRDHPHNTRFAVNFFTSIGLGGLT' A
#
# COMPACT_ATOMS: atom_id res chain seq x y z
N VAL A 1 -4.41 10.30 -8.13
CA VAL A 1 -5.26 9.14 -8.49
C VAL A 1 -5.27 8.11 -7.37
N LEU A 2 -4.12 7.60 -6.91
CA LEU A 2 -4.07 6.60 -5.83
C LEU A 2 -4.59 7.09 -4.46
N SER A 3 -4.62 8.41 -4.24
CA SER A 3 -5.14 9.06 -3.02
C SER A 3 -6.59 8.72 -2.66
N ILE A 4 -7.38 8.16 -3.59
CA ILE A 4 -8.75 7.72 -3.32
C ILE A 4 -8.81 6.37 -2.61
N ILE A 5 -7.74 5.59 -2.65
CA ILE A 5 -7.68 4.27 -2.04
C ILE A 5 -7.33 4.41 -0.57
N LYS A 6 -8.16 3.84 0.30
CA LYS A 6 -7.92 3.74 1.73
C LYS A 6 -7.76 2.27 2.11
N LEU A 7 -6.60 1.89 2.62
CA LEU A 7 -6.27 0.53 3.03
C LEU A 7 -6.50 0.38 4.53
N ASN A 8 -7.76 0.15 4.90
CA ASN A 8 -8.17 -0.19 6.25
C ASN A 8 -9.36 -1.16 6.20
N GLU A 9 -9.78 -1.65 7.37
CA GLU A 9 -10.84 -2.66 7.48
C GLU A 9 -12.23 -2.13 7.07
N ASP A 10 -12.50 -0.85 7.32
CA ASP A 10 -13.81 -0.24 7.11
C ASP A 10 -14.05 0.19 5.66
N ASP A 11 -13.01 0.69 4.98
CA ASP A 11 -13.07 1.25 3.63
C ASP A 11 -12.70 0.23 2.53
N THR A 12 -12.23 -0.98 2.89
CA THR A 12 -11.88 -2.01 1.90
C THR A 12 -12.81 -3.21 1.89
N THR A 13 -13.29 -3.58 0.70
CA THR A 13 -13.93 -4.87 0.44
C THR A 13 -12.91 -5.93 0.05
N SER A 14 -13.30 -7.21 0.03
CA SER A 14 -12.44 -8.30 -0.46
C SER A 14 -11.98 -8.08 -1.91
N SER A 15 -12.84 -7.57 -2.79
CA SER A 15 -12.45 -7.29 -4.19
C SER A 15 -11.46 -6.13 -4.29
N SER A 16 -11.64 -5.06 -3.51
CA SER A 16 -10.68 -3.95 -3.48
C SER A 16 -9.29 -4.40 -2.98
N ARG A 17 -9.23 -5.31 -2.00
CA ARG A 17 -7.98 -5.91 -1.51
C ARG A 17 -7.29 -6.76 -2.56
N ILE A 18 -8.04 -7.55 -3.32
CA ILE A 18 -7.49 -8.32 -4.46
C ILE A 18 -6.93 -7.38 -5.53
N PHE A 19 -7.64 -6.28 -5.84
CA PHE A 19 -7.17 -5.28 -6.79
C PHE A 19 -5.84 -4.64 -6.34
N ILE A 20 -5.77 -4.16 -5.08
CA ILE A 20 -4.55 -3.54 -4.53
C ILE A 20 -3.39 -4.54 -4.52
N LYS A 21 -3.66 -5.80 -4.17
CA LYS A 21 -2.65 -6.88 -4.22
C LYS A 21 -2.06 -7.00 -5.62
N ILE A 22 -2.90 -7.17 -6.65
CA ILE A 22 -2.44 -7.35 -8.03
C ILE A 22 -1.68 -6.10 -8.49
N LEU A 23 -2.23 -4.90 -8.23
CA LEU A 23 -1.58 -3.64 -8.59
C LEU A 23 -0.16 -3.54 -8.04
N PHE A 24 0.04 -3.79 -6.75
CA PHE A 24 1.37 -3.66 -6.14
C PHE A 24 2.31 -4.80 -6.49
N GLN A 25 1.80 -6.02 -6.69
CA GLN A 25 2.62 -7.14 -7.17
C GLN A 25 3.12 -6.89 -8.59
N GLU A 26 2.27 -6.42 -9.50
CA GLU A 26 2.65 -6.03 -10.86
C GLU A 26 3.67 -4.87 -10.83
N LEU A 27 3.42 -3.82 -10.05
CA LEU A 27 4.39 -2.73 -9.90
C LEU A 27 5.75 -3.22 -9.40
N CYS A 28 5.76 -4.14 -8.44
CA CYS A 28 6.99 -4.74 -7.92
C CYS A 28 7.68 -5.61 -8.97
N GLU A 29 6.94 -6.37 -9.78
CA GLU A 29 7.49 -7.19 -10.88
C GLU A 29 8.19 -6.31 -11.92
N TYR A 30 7.57 -5.19 -12.30
CA TYR A 30 8.12 -4.30 -13.33
C TYR A 30 9.34 -3.47 -12.90
N MET A 31 9.41 -3.03 -11.64
CA MET A 31 10.47 -2.10 -11.19
C MET A 31 11.38 -2.63 -10.08
N GLY A 32 11.02 -3.76 -9.47
CA GLY A 32 11.68 -4.31 -8.29
C GLY A 32 11.29 -3.60 -7.00
N LEU A 33 11.36 -4.35 -5.89
CA LEU A 33 11.02 -3.87 -4.55
C LEU A 33 11.83 -2.63 -4.11
N PRO A 34 13.16 -2.52 -4.34
CA PRO A 34 13.92 -1.35 -3.90
C PRO A 34 13.42 -0.03 -4.54
N LYS A 35 13.23 -0.04 -5.86
CA LYS A 35 12.77 1.14 -6.61
C LYS A 35 11.32 1.49 -6.29
N LEU A 36 10.46 0.49 -6.07
CA LEU A 36 9.09 0.73 -5.61
C LEU A 36 9.07 1.37 -4.23
N ASN A 37 9.93 0.93 -3.31
CA ASN A 37 10.03 1.51 -1.96
C ASN A 37 10.48 2.97 -2.01
N GLU A 38 11.45 3.30 -2.86
CA GLU A 38 11.86 4.70 -3.10
C GLU A 38 10.70 5.56 -3.58
N ARG A 39 9.88 5.07 -4.52
CA ARG A 39 8.71 5.79 -5.04
C ARG A 39 7.63 6.00 -4.00
N VAL A 40 7.34 4.99 -3.17
CA VAL A 40 6.34 5.10 -2.09
C VAL A 40 6.79 6.09 -1.00
N LYS A 41 8.10 6.19 -0.76
CA LYS A 41 8.69 7.11 0.23
C LYS A 41 9.02 8.49 -0.33
N ASP A 42 8.78 8.72 -1.62
CA ASP A 42 8.99 10.03 -2.23
C ASP A 42 8.08 11.08 -1.57
N VAL A 43 8.70 12.15 -1.06
CA VAL A 43 8.01 13.25 -0.38
C VAL A 43 6.96 13.92 -1.26
N THR A 44 7.19 13.97 -2.57
CA THR A 44 6.27 14.58 -3.55
C THR A 44 5.05 13.70 -3.83
N LEU A 45 5.09 12.43 -3.44
CA LEU A 45 4.02 11.45 -3.68
C LEU A 45 3.28 11.05 -2.39
N GLN A 46 3.63 11.62 -1.22
CA GLN A 46 3.03 11.21 0.05
C GLN A 46 1.50 11.34 0.06
N GLU A 47 0.96 12.44 -0.49
CA GLU A 47 -0.50 12.64 -0.60
C GLU A 47 -1.18 11.58 -1.48
N ALA A 48 -0.46 11.03 -2.48
CA ALA A 48 -0.98 9.97 -3.32
C ALA A 48 -1.04 8.61 -2.61
N PHE A 49 -0.24 8.42 -1.56
CA PHE A 49 -0.06 7.15 -0.85
C PHE A 49 -0.57 7.14 0.58
N GLU A 50 -1.03 8.27 1.11
CA GLU A 50 -1.50 8.42 2.51
C GLU A 50 -2.52 7.34 2.91
N GLY A 51 -3.51 7.09 2.05
CA GLY A 51 -4.53 6.06 2.32
C GLY A 51 -4.01 4.62 2.20
N LEU A 52 -2.94 4.38 1.46
CA LEU A 52 -2.32 3.06 1.30
C LEU A 52 -1.31 2.75 2.41
N PHE A 53 -0.68 3.78 2.98
CA PHE A 53 0.30 3.69 4.07
C PHE A 53 -0.12 4.58 5.25
N PRO A 54 -1.27 4.28 5.89
CA PRO A 54 -1.83 5.12 6.94
C PRO A 54 -0.92 5.18 8.18
N ARG A 55 -0.74 6.40 8.71
CA ARG A 55 0.04 6.70 9.93
C ARG A 55 -0.79 7.40 11.02
N ASP A 56 -2.09 7.54 10.78
CA ASP A 56 -3.05 8.23 11.62
C ASP A 56 -3.44 7.41 12.86
N HIS A 57 -3.80 6.14 12.67
CA HIS A 57 -4.30 5.27 13.72
C HIS A 57 -3.53 3.94 13.77
N PRO A 58 -3.07 3.47 14.95
CA PRO A 58 -2.29 2.23 15.07
C PRO A 58 -3.00 0.97 14.54
N HIS A 59 -4.33 0.98 14.45
CA HIS A 59 -5.12 -0.08 13.82
C HIS A 59 -4.92 -0.11 12.30
N ASN A 60 -5.11 1.03 11.64
CA ASN A 60 -4.98 1.16 10.19
C ASN A 60 -3.55 0.85 9.74
N THR A 61 -2.55 1.37 10.47
CA THR A 61 -1.14 1.05 10.22
C THR A 61 -0.89 -0.46 10.31
N ARG A 62 -1.38 -1.14 11.35
CA ARG A 62 -1.24 -2.59 11.49
C ARG A 62 -1.95 -3.35 10.36
N PHE A 63 -3.13 -2.90 9.96
CA PHE A 63 -3.86 -3.50 8.84
C PHE A 63 -3.05 -3.42 7.55
N ALA A 64 -2.49 -2.24 7.23
CA ALA A 64 -1.66 -2.05 6.04
C ALA A 64 -0.36 -2.87 6.09
N VAL A 65 0.36 -2.87 7.22
CA VAL A 65 1.56 -3.69 7.44
C VAL A 65 1.27 -5.17 7.21
N ASN A 66 0.20 -5.69 7.83
CA ASN A 66 -0.21 -7.08 7.67
C ASN A 66 -0.60 -7.40 6.22
N PHE A 67 -1.33 -6.49 5.56
CA PHE A 67 -1.72 -6.65 4.16
C PHE A 67 -0.49 -6.79 3.26
N PHE A 68 0.44 -5.83 3.30
CA PHE A 68 1.64 -5.85 2.45
C PHE A 68 2.56 -7.03 2.78
N THR A 69 2.67 -7.41 4.06
CA THR A 69 3.42 -8.60 4.47
C THR A 69 2.79 -9.88 3.90
N SER A 70 1.45 -10.01 3.94
CA SER A 70 0.73 -11.19 3.45
C SER A 70 0.83 -11.41 1.94
N ILE A 71 1.06 -10.34 1.17
CA ILE A 71 1.22 -10.39 -0.30
C ILE A 71 2.69 -10.44 -0.75
N GLY A 72 3.63 -10.57 0.20
CA GLY A 72 5.07 -10.69 -0.09
C GLY A 72 5.81 -9.37 -0.29
N LEU A 73 5.21 -8.23 0.07
CA LEU A 73 5.75 -6.88 -0.14
C LEU A 73 6.02 -6.14 1.17
N GLY A 74 6.36 -6.87 2.24
CA GLY A 74 6.61 -6.29 3.57
C GLY A 74 7.72 -5.22 3.62
N GLY A 75 8.61 -5.16 2.62
CA GLY A 75 9.63 -4.12 2.52
C GLY A 75 9.11 -2.71 2.21
N LEU A 76 7.81 -2.57 1.92
CA LEU A 76 7.14 -1.28 1.67
C LEU A 76 6.62 -0.60 2.94
N THR A 77 6.54 -1.33 4.07
CA THR A 77 5.88 -0.87 5.31
C THR A 77 6.85 -0.75 6.46
#